data_AF-A0A9Q1JPE0-F1
#
_entry.id   AF-A0A9Q1JPE0-F1
#
_cell.length_a   1.000
_cell.length_b   1.000
_cell.length_c   1.000
_cell.angle_alpha   90.00
_cell.angle_beta   90.00
_cell.angle_gamma   90.00
#
_symmetry.space_group_name_H-M   'P 1'
#
loop_
_entity.id
_entity.type
_entity.pdbx_description
1 polymer ?
#
loop_
_entity_poly.entity_id
_entity_poly.type
_entity_poly.pdbx_seq_one_letter_code
_entity_poly.pdbx_strand_id
1 'polypeptide(L)'
;MGLDLDKLDLDRTHYHLYHNADMAQKTQGNLKRVRGDQYAPETILQGNSVFFMTTNSKGYVIYEGTSIQGGPFNGGWLLAWNVLGHGNQVYARCEAIGIIKAIPDHEIYEKVDASKNSSTAMDPNTHTSATALIDAIVDTPALASGFAVDN
;
A
#
# COMPACT_ATOMS: atom_id res chain seq x y z
N MET A 1 -28.91 -32.53 9.55
CA MET A 1 -29.09 -31.13 9.13
C MET A 1 -27.73 -30.61 8.74
N GLY A 2 -27.49 -30.48 7.44
CA GLY A 2 -26.21 -30.03 6.89
C GLY A 2 -25.99 -28.57 7.22
N LEU A 3 -24.75 -28.24 7.59
CA LEU A 3 -24.27 -26.87 7.68
C LEU A 3 -24.41 -26.24 6.28
N ASP A 4 -25.12 -25.12 6.24
CA ASP A 4 -25.34 -24.32 5.05
C ASP A 4 -24.02 -23.62 4.70
N LEU A 5 -23.29 -24.20 3.74
CA LEU A 5 -21.99 -23.73 3.27
C LEU A 5 -22.11 -22.61 2.21
N ASP A 6 -23.32 -22.14 1.90
CA ASP A 6 -23.57 -21.22 0.78
C ASP A 6 -23.59 -19.72 1.16
N LYS A 7 -22.85 -19.34 2.21
CA LYS A 7 -22.32 -17.97 2.33
C LYS A 7 -20.81 -17.97 2.11
N LEU A 8 -20.39 -18.64 1.04
CA LEU A 8 -19.03 -18.53 0.51
C LEU A 8 -18.79 -17.07 0.09
N ASP A 9 -17.74 -16.50 0.68
CA ASP A 9 -17.20 -15.13 0.53
C ASP A 9 -16.66 -14.91 -0.91
N LEU A 10 -17.54 -15.00 -1.90
CA LEU A 10 -17.27 -14.77 -3.33
C LEU A 10 -17.12 -13.28 -3.61
N ASP A 11 -15.90 -12.72 -3.41
CA ASP A 11 -15.33 -11.59 -4.20
C ASP A 11 -14.02 -11.01 -3.63
N ARG A 12 -13.31 -11.72 -2.75
CA ARG A 12 -12.08 -11.20 -2.15
C ARG A 12 -10.87 -11.54 -2.99
N THR A 13 -10.21 -10.51 -3.51
CA THR A 13 -8.93 -10.62 -4.20
C THR A 13 -7.79 -10.59 -3.17
N HIS A 14 -6.75 -11.39 -3.39
CA HIS A 14 -5.61 -11.54 -2.49
C HIS A 14 -4.55 -10.49 -2.80
N TYR A 15 -4.12 -9.71 -1.80
CA TYR A 15 -3.10 -8.68 -1.98
C TYR A 15 -1.95 -8.86 -0.99
N HIS A 16 -0.73 -8.82 -1.51
CA HIS A 16 0.48 -9.02 -0.73
C HIS A 16 1.21 -7.67 -0.62
N LEU A 17 1.21 -7.07 0.57
CA LEU A 17 2.20 -6.03 0.90
C LEU A 17 3.51 -6.73 1.25
N TYR A 18 4.47 -6.65 0.35
CA TYR A 18 5.80 -7.18 0.59
C TYR A 18 6.61 -6.15 1.37
N HIS A 19 7.14 -6.53 2.51
CA HIS A 19 8.30 -5.81 3.05
C HIS A 19 9.51 -6.60 2.57
N ASN A 20 10.19 -6.09 1.55
CA ASN A 20 11.15 -6.88 0.79
C ASN A 20 12.32 -7.30 1.70
N ALA A 21 12.43 -8.61 2.00
CA ALA A 21 13.38 -9.16 2.98
C ALA A 21 14.87 -8.95 2.57
N ASP A 22 15.16 -8.88 1.27
CA ASP A 22 16.52 -8.63 0.77
C ASP A 22 16.93 -7.15 0.81
N MET A 23 15.97 -6.23 0.99
CA MET A 23 16.22 -4.83 1.37
C MET A 23 15.96 -4.59 2.88
N ALA A 24 15.56 -5.63 3.62
CA ALA A 24 15.07 -5.55 5.00
C ALA A 24 16.16 -5.42 6.08
N GLN A 25 17.40 -5.09 5.72
CA GLN A 25 18.36 -4.79 6.78
C GLN A 25 18.03 -3.49 7.54
N LYS A 26 17.18 -2.59 7.03
CA LYS A 26 17.16 -1.22 7.59
C LYS A 26 15.82 -0.52 7.73
N THR A 27 14.71 -1.25 7.68
CA THR A 27 13.43 -0.75 8.21
C THR A 27 13.19 -1.21 9.64
N GLN A 28 14.06 -0.88 10.60
CA GLN A 28 13.84 -1.18 12.04
C GLN A 28 12.61 -0.43 12.58
N GLY A 29 11.42 -0.98 12.37
CA GLY A 29 10.19 -0.44 12.92
C GLY A 29 8.94 -1.04 12.29
N ASN A 30 7.85 -1.06 13.07
CA ASN A 30 6.53 -1.41 12.57
C ASN A 30 5.95 -0.22 11.80
N LEU A 31 5.33 -0.46 10.65
CA LEU A 31 4.52 0.57 10.00
C LEU A 31 3.14 0.59 10.64
N LYS A 32 2.64 1.78 10.99
CA LYS A 32 1.31 1.97 11.57
C LYS A 32 0.40 2.65 10.57
N ARG A 33 -0.79 2.08 10.33
CA ARG A 33 -1.81 2.72 9.50
C ARG A 33 -2.28 3.99 10.19
N VAL A 34 -2.25 5.11 9.46
CA VAL A 34 -2.72 6.41 9.98
C VAL A 34 -4.04 6.85 9.36
N ARG A 35 -4.32 6.44 8.13
CA ARG A 35 -5.55 6.76 7.38
C ARG A 35 -5.69 5.80 6.20
N GLY A 36 -6.92 5.55 5.76
CA GLY A 36 -7.22 4.81 4.54
C GLY A 36 -8.18 3.65 4.78
N ASP A 37 -8.11 2.66 3.90
CA ASP A 37 -9.01 1.50 3.89
C ASP A 37 -8.99 0.74 5.23
N GLN A 38 -10.18 0.47 5.76
CA GLN A 38 -10.37 -0.18 7.06
C GLN A 38 -9.91 -1.64 7.10
N TYR A 39 -9.83 -2.31 5.95
CA TYR A 39 -9.37 -3.69 5.82
C TYR A 39 -7.86 -3.81 5.68
N ALA A 40 -7.15 -2.71 5.45
CA ALA A 40 -5.70 -2.69 5.51
C ALA A 40 -5.22 -2.99 6.95
N PRO A 41 -4.06 -3.66 7.14
CA PRO A 41 -3.56 -3.96 8.47
C PRO A 41 -3.33 -2.69 9.29
N GLU A 42 -3.74 -2.68 10.56
CA GLU A 42 -3.44 -1.55 11.45
C GLU A 42 -1.94 -1.37 11.67
N THR A 43 -1.20 -2.47 11.63
CA THR A 43 0.25 -2.50 11.79
C THR A 43 0.86 -3.55 10.87
N ILE A 44 1.95 -3.18 10.18
CA ILE A 44 2.79 -4.08 9.41
C ILE A 44 4.09 -4.22 10.18
N LEU A 45 4.33 -5.41 10.72
CA LEU A 45 5.63 -5.76 11.30
C LEU A 45 6.65 -5.91 10.17
N GLN A 46 7.95 -5.77 10.47
CA GLN A 46 9.01 -6.10 9.51
C GLN A 46 8.73 -7.49 8.89
N GLY A 47 8.55 -7.53 7.57
CA GLY A 47 8.18 -8.73 6.83
C GLY A 47 6.87 -8.57 6.05
N ASN A 48 6.41 -9.65 5.44
CA ASN A 48 5.25 -9.59 4.54
C ASN A 48 3.95 -9.43 5.33
N SER A 49 3.08 -8.53 4.88
CA SER A 49 1.70 -8.43 5.34
C SER A 49 0.75 -8.66 4.18
N VAL A 50 -0.34 -9.38 4.40
CA VAL A 50 -1.34 -9.68 3.36
C VAL A 50 -2.67 -9.12 3.84
N PHE A 51 -3.38 -8.43 2.96
CA PHE A 51 -4.74 -7.99 3.23
C PHE A 51 -5.61 -8.15 1.98
N PHE A 52 -6.92 -8.07 2.18
CA PHE A 52 -7.89 -8.39 1.14
C PHE A 52 -8.65 -7.13 0.75
N MET A 53 -8.81 -6.92 -0.54
CA MET A 53 -9.66 -5.87 -1.12
C MET A 53 -10.67 -6.56 -2.02
N THR A 54 -11.85 -5.96 -2.17
CA THR A 54 -12.89 -6.54 -3.01
C THR A 54 -12.57 -6.29 -4.49
N THR A 55 -13.11 -7.12 -5.37
CA THR A 55 -13.25 -6.77 -6.80
C THR A 55 -13.99 -5.44 -6.93
N ASN A 56 -13.76 -4.72 -8.04
CA ASN A 56 -14.37 -3.39 -8.28
C ASN A 56 -14.11 -2.38 -7.16
N SER A 57 -12.90 -2.40 -6.59
CA SER A 57 -12.53 -1.50 -5.50
C SER A 57 -11.60 -0.38 -5.94
N LYS A 58 -11.74 0.75 -5.25
CA LYS A 58 -10.82 1.87 -5.31
C LYS A 58 -10.57 2.34 -3.90
N GLY A 59 -9.31 2.49 -3.52
CA GLY A 59 -8.96 2.76 -2.15
C GLY A 59 -7.51 3.19 -2.00
N TYR A 60 -7.14 3.50 -0.78
CA TYR A 60 -5.77 3.85 -0.42
C TYR A 60 -5.48 3.50 1.02
N VAL A 61 -4.21 3.44 1.37
CA VAL A 61 -3.73 3.33 2.73
C VAL A 61 -2.49 4.19 2.91
N ILE A 62 -2.41 4.86 4.05
CA ILE A 62 -1.24 5.60 4.49
C ILE A 62 -0.67 4.94 5.73
N TYR A 63 0.61 4.64 5.66
CA TYR A 63 1.41 4.13 6.76
C TYR A 63 2.42 5.17 7.23
N GLU A 64 2.63 5.19 8.54
CA GLU A 64 3.71 5.92 9.21
C GLU A 64 4.71 4.92 9.77
N GLY A 65 6.00 5.18 9.58
CA GLY A 65 7.09 4.38 10.13
C GLY A 65 8.14 5.30 10.76
N THR A 66 8.74 4.83 11.84
CA THR A 66 9.85 5.52 12.49
C THR A 66 11.02 5.65 11.54
N SER A 67 11.60 6.85 11.41
CA SER A 67 12.83 7.03 10.64
C SER A 67 13.97 6.22 11.28
N ILE A 68 14.57 5.33 10.51
CA ILE A 68 15.69 4.48 10.97
C ILE A 68 17.04 5.20 10.80
N GLN A 69 17.06 6.37 10.17
CA GLN A 69 18.28 7.12 9.87
C GLN A 69 18.25 8.59 10.34
N GLY A 70 17.85 8.84 11.59
CA GLY A 70 18.28 10.06 12.31
C GLY A 70 17.81 11.42 11.78
N GLY A 71 17.01 11.46 10.71
CA GLY A 71 16.28 12.66 10.29
C GLY A 71 15.17 12.99 11.30
N PRO A 72 14.79 14.27 11.49
CA PRO A 72 13.82 14.67 12.52
C PRO A 72 12.38 14.23 12.22
N PHE A 73 12.11 13.56 11.10
CA PHE A 73 10.77 13.27 10.62
C PHE A 73 10.55 11.76 10.45
N ASN A 74 9.39 11.27 10.86
CA ASN A 74 8.93 9.93 10.51
C ASN A 74 8.66 9.84 9.00
N GLY A 75 8.93 8.66 8.43
CA GLY A 75 8.58 8.35 7.04
C GLY A 75 7.09 8.08 6.89
N GLY A 76 6.53 8.50 5.77
CA GLY A 76 5.16 8.21 5.37
C GLY A 76 5.13 7.49 4.03
N TRP A 77 4.30 6.46 3.92
CA TRP A 77 4.07 5.71 2.69
C TRP A 77 2.59 5.75 2.35
N LEU A 78 2.26 6.17 1.14
CA LEU A 78 0.93 6.12 0.56
C LEU A 78 0.92 5.05 -0.53
N LEU A 79 -0.04 4.15 -0.45
CA LEU A 79 -0.41 3.22 -1.51
C LEU A 79 -1.87 3.42 -1.86
N ALA A 80 -2.19 3.59 -3.14
CA ALA A 80 -3.54 3.67 -3.66
C ALA A 80 -3.72 2.71 -4.84
N TRP A 81 -4.94 2.21 -5.02
CA TRP A 81 -5.30 1.27 -6.08
C TRP A 81 -6.65 1.62 -6.71
N ASN A 82 -6.82 1.19 -7.97
CA ASN A 82 -8.08 1.23 -8.69
C ASN A 82 -8.24 -0.07 -9.51
N VAL A 83 -9.34 -0.80 -9.27
CA VAL A 83 -9.68 -2.10 -9.88
C VAL A 83 -11.08 -2.04 -10.48
N LEU A 84 -11.41 -0.96 -11.21
CA LEU A 84 -12.76 -0.74 -11.78
C LEU A 84 -12.92 -1.27 -13.23
N GLY A 85 -12.16 -2.28 -13.64
CA GLY A 85 -12.40 -3.03 -14.88
C GLY A 85 -11.94 -2.38 -16.20
N HIS A 86 -11.32 -1.20 -16.18
CA HIS A 86 -10.78 -0.52 -17.37
C HIS A 86 -9.25 -0.54 -17.44
N GLY A 87 -8.64 -1.52 -16.77
CA GLY A 87 -7.21 -1.60 -16.50
C GLY A 87 -6.95 -1.26 -15.03
N ASN A 88 -6.17 -2.10 -14.37
CA ASN A 88 -5.87 -1.93 -12.95
C ASN A 88 -4.73 -0.93 -12.76
N GLN A 89 -4.89 -0.06 -11.78
CA GLN A 89 -4.00 1.08 -11.57
C GLN A 89 -3.51 1.11 -10.13
N VAL A 90 -2.28 1.56 -9.94
CA VAL A 90 -1.65 1.64 -8.64
C VAL A 90 -0.78 2.88 -8.55
N TYR A 91 -0.82 3.52 -7.39
CA TYR A 91 -0.05 4.71 -7.09
C TYR A 91 0.66 4.56 -5.75
N ALA A 92 1.97 4.75 -5.75
CA ALA A 92 2.80 4.76 -4.56
C ALA A 92 3.47 6.12 -4.40
N ARG A 93 3.55 6.61 -3.16
CA ARG A 93 4.30 7.81 -2.77
C ARG A 93 4.95 7.61 -1.41
N CYS A 94 6.13 8.17 -1.21
CA CYS A 94 6.80 8.17 0.08
C CYS A 94 7.51 9.51 0.31
N GLU A 95 7.33 10.11 1.49
CA GLU A 95 7.93 11.38 1.92
C GLU A 95 7.84 11.48 3.45
N ALA A 96 8.18 12.64 4.05
CA ALA A 96 7.88 12.92 5.45
C ALA A 96 6.39 12.76 5.75
N ILE A 97 6.06 12.08 6.85
CA ILE A 97 4.67 11.73 7.18
C ILE A 97 3.74 12.95 7.28
N GLY A 98 4.26 14.11 7.71
CA GLY A 98 3.49 15.35 7.79
C GLY A 98 2.98 15.81 6.41
N ILE A 99 3.77 15.60 5.36
CA ILE A 99 3.40 15.93 3.99
C ILE A 99 2.39 14.90 3.46
N ILE A 100 2.66 13.60 3.64
CA ILE A 100 1.77 12.53 3.17
C ILE A 100 0.37 12.62 3.83
N LYS A 101 0.30 12.93 5.13
CA LYS A 101 -0.96 13.14 5.86
C LYS A 101 -1.76 14.35 5.35
N ALA A 102 -1.07 15.37 4.83
CA ALA A 102 -1.72 16.58 4.35
C ALA A 102 -2.38 16.41 2.97
N ILE A 103 -2.09 15.32 2.25
CA ILE A 103 -2.69 15.06 0.93
C ILE A 103 -4.19 14.81 1.10
N PRO A 104 -5.07 15.59 0.44
CA PRO A 104 -6.51 15.33 0.44
C PRO A 104 -6.86 14.03 -0.31
N ASP A 105 -7.91 13.34 0.14
CA ASP A 105 -8.35 12.06 -0.45
C ASP A 105 -8.68 12.17 -1.94
N HIS A 106 -9.29 13.27 -2.38
CA HIS A 106 -9.62 13.48 -3.78
C HIS A 106 -8.37 13.56 -4.67
N GLU A 107 -7.30 14.21 -4.20
CA GLU A 107 -6.03 14.24 -4.94
C GLU A 107 -5.41 12.84 -5.05
N ILE A 108 -5.51 12.01 -3.99
CA ILE A 108 -5.04 10.61 -4.04
C ILE A 108 -5.79 9.84 -5.14
N TYR A 109 -7.11 10.03 -5.20
CA TYR A 109 -7.94 9.36 -6.20
C TYR A 109 -7.66 9.84 -7.63
N GLU A 110 -7.41 11.12 -7.84
CA GLU A 110 -6.99 11.64 -9.14
C GLU A 110 -5.62 11.07 -9.57
N LYS A 111 -4.67 10.93 -8.62
CA LYS A 111 -3.35 10.37 -8.91
C LYS A 111 -3.42 8.90 -9.30
N VAL A 112 -4.25 8.08 -8.63
CA VAL A 112 -4.40 6.67 -9.01
C VAL A 112 -5.15 6.51 -10.33
N ASP A 113 -6.13 7.36 -10.64
CA ASP A 113 -6.83 7.34 -11.93
C ASP A 113 -5.92 7.69 -13.11
N ALA A 114 -4.92 8.54 -12.88
CA ALA A 114 -3.91 8.88 -13.88
C ALA A 114 -2.73 7.89 -13.91
N SER A 115 -2.70 6.91 -13.01
CA SER A 115 -1.57 5.99 -12.87
C SER A 115 -1.67 4.77 -13.79
N LYS A 116 -0.58 4.00 -13.82
CA LYS A 116 -0.48 2.73 -14.55
C LYS A 116 -0.60 1.57 -13.56
N ASN A 117 -0.41 0.35 -14.06
CA ASN A 117 -0.41 -0.84 -13.23
C ASN A 117 0.90 -1.03 -12.41
N SER A 118 1.82 -0.07 -12.44
CA SER A 118 3.00 -0.04 -11.57
C SER A 118 3.35 1.39 -11.17
N SER A 119 3.98 1.53 -9.99
CA SER A 119 4.39 2.81 -9.43
C SER A 119 5.61 2.65 -8.54
N THR A 120 6.54 3.60 -8.63
CA THR A 120 7.74 3.67 -7.78
C THR A 120 7.95 5.11 -7.33
N ALA A 121 8.29 5.30 -6.07
CA ALA A 121 8.64 6.58 -5.47
C ALA A 121 9.88 6.42 -4.57
N MET A 122 10.69 7.47 -4.53
CA MET A 122 11.83 7.60 -3.62
C MET A 122 11.88 9.06 -3.15
N ASP A 123 12.02 9.28 -1.84
CA ASP A 123 12.30 10.59 -1.27
C ASP A 123 13.71 10.62 -0.67
N PRO A 124 14.64 11.41 -1.26
CA PRO A 124 16.01 11.47 -0.77
C PRO A 124 16.15 12.16 0.59
N ASN A 125 15.15 12.94 1.04
CA ASN A 125 15.24 13.66 2.31
C ASN A 125 14.95 12.75 3.51
N THR A 126 13.96 11.87 3.38
CA THR A 126 13.63 10.87 4.39
C THR A 126 14.29 9.52 4.14
N HIS A 127 15.00 9.38 3.02
CA HIS A 127 15.54 8.13 2.52
C HIS A 127 14.47 7.04 2.44
N THR A 128 13.21 7.39 2.14
CA THR A 128 12.12 6.42 2.03
C THR A 128 11.89 6.06 0.57
N SER A 129 11.49 4.81 0.34
CA SER A 129 11.07 4.34 -0.98
C SER A 129 9.78 3.53 -0.91
N ALA A 130 9.00 3.61 -1.98
CA ALA A 130 7.77 2.86 -2.17
C ALA A 130 7.73 2.27 -3.58
N THR A 131 7.40 0.99 -3.69
CA THR A 131 7.12 0.34 -4.98
C THR A 131 5.74 -0.29 -4.92
N ALA A 132 5.06 -0.35 -6.06
CA ALA A 132 3.79 -1.03 -6.19
C ALA A 132 3.61 -1.58 -7.61
N LEU A 133 3.00 -2.75 -7.70
CA LEU A 133 2.66 -3.44 -8.93
C LEU A 133 1.28 -4.06 -8.74
N ILE A 134 0.42 -3.92 -9.74
CA ILE A 134 -0.87 -4.59 -9.80
C ILE A 134 -1.01 -5.28 -11.16
N ASP A 135 -1.61 -6.46 -11.20
CA ASP A 135 -1.85 -7.17 -12.46
C ASP A 135 -2.81 -6.37 -13.35
N ALA A 136 -2.42 -6.07 -14.60
CA ALA A 136 -3.11 -5.05 -15.40
C ALA A 136 -4.49 -5.44 -15.95
N ILE A 137 -4.78 -6.73 -16.17
CA ILE A 137 -5.89 -7.20 -17.03
C ILE A 137 -6.63 -8.40 -16.40
N VAL A 138 -6.82 -8.37 -15.09
CA VAL A 138 -7.60 -9.41 -14.39
C VAL A 138 -8.59 -8.73 -13.45
N ASP A 139 -9.80 -9.26 -13.33
CA ASP A 139 -10.87 -8.69 -12.50
C ASP A 139 -10.56 -8.84 -10.99
N THR A 140 -9.69 -9.80 -10.66
CA THR A 140 -9.18 -10.07 -9.31
C THR A 140 -7.64 -9.98 -9.29
N PRO A 141 -7.04 -8.78 -9.44
CA PRO A 141 -5.59 -8.65 -9.56
C PRO A 141 -4.84 -8.84 -8.27
N ALA A 142 -3.69 -9.51 -8.32
CA ALA A 142 -2.74 -9.39 -7.23
C ALA A 142 -2.10 -8.00 -7.27
N LEU A 143 -1.99 -7.36 -6.10
CA LEU A 143 -1.23 -6.14 -5.84
C LEU A 143 -0.08 -6.54 -4.93
N ALA A 144 1.12 -6.18 -5.37
CA ALA A 144 2.35 -6.23 -4.63
C ALA A 144 2.78 -4.79 -4.29
N SER A 145 3.15 -4.50 -3.04
CA SER A 145 3.79 -3.21 -2.72
C SER A 145 4.94 -3.39 -1.76
N GLY A 146 6.02 -2.64 -1.98
CA GLY A 146 7.24 -2.58 -1.18
C GLY A 146 7.40 -1.23 -0.49
N PHE A 147 7.70 -1.22 0.80
CA PHE A 147 8.07 -0.02 1.56
C PHE A 147 9.44 -0.23 2.20
N ALA A 148 10.36 0.70 1.96
CA ALA A 148 11.73 0.61 2.46
C ALA A 148 12.28 1.96 2.89
N VAL A 149 13.40 1.90 3.63
CA VAL A 149 14.27 3.03 3.97
C VAL A 149 15.65 2.70 3.44
N ASP A 150 16.13 3.51 2.50
CA ASP A 150 17.43 3.39 1.83
C ASP A 150 18.56 4.02 2.68
N ASN A 151 19.82 3.76 2.33
CA ASN A 151 21.00 4.30 3.02
C ASN A 151 21.75 5.35 2.23
#